data_AF-D5PJK0-F1
#
_entry.id   AF-D5PJK0-F1
#
_cell.length_a   1.000
_cell.length_b   1.000
_cell.length_c   1.000
_cell.angle_alpha   90.00
_cell.angle_beta   90.00
_cell.angle_gamma   90.00
#
_symmetry.space_group_name_H-M   'P 1'
#
loop_
_entity.id
_entity.type
_entity.pdbx_description
1 polymer ?
#
loop_
_entity_poly.entity_id
_entity_poly.type
_entity_poly.pdbx_seq_one_letter_code
_entity_poly.pdbx_strand_id
1 'polypeptide(L)'
;MPSLVREVIGDVLREARMTQGRTLREVSDSARVSLGYLSEVERGRKEPSSELLNAICDALEVPLSSVLIDAGERMAGLERVTHGAVADGVRAPSIDADTKVVIPPVASLAIA
;
A
#
# COMPACT_ATOMS: atom_id res chain seq x y z
N MET A 1 -8.35 -11.26 -3.10
CA MET A 1 -7.25 -11.48 -2.15
C MET A 1 -6.67 -10.12 -1.83
N PRO A 2 -6.44 -9.75 -0.55
CA PRO A 2 -5.75 -8.50 -0.24
C PRO A 2 -4.36 -8.53 -0.87
N SER A 3 -4.02 -7.52 -1.66
CA SER A 3 -2.69 -7.38 -2.26
C SER A 3 -1.67 -7.15 -1.16
N LEU A 4 -0.58 -7.90 -1.17
CA LEU A 4 0.49 -7.75 -0.20
C LEU A 4 1.28 -6.48 -0.53
N VAL A 5 1.80 -5.80 0.49
CA VAL A 5 2.53 -4.53 0.31
C VAL A 5 3.65 -4.66 -0.71
N ARG A 6 4.38 -5.78 -0.68
CA ARG A 6 5.46 -6.06 -1.65
C ARG A 6 5.00 -6.16 -3.11
N GLU A 7 3.76 -6.60 -3.35
CA GLU A 7 3.20 -6.70 -4.70
C GLU A 7 2.92 -5.30 -5.23
N VAL A 8 2.24 -4.47 -4.42
CA VAL A 8 1.89 -3.10 -4.83
C VAL A 8 3.14 -2.24 -5.00
N ILE A 9 4.11 -2.33 -4.07
CA ILE A 9 5.39 -1.64 -4.22
C ILE A 9 6.14 -2.13 -5.45
N GLY A 10 6.18 -3.44 -5.69
CA GLY A 10 6.79 -4.04 -6.87
C GLY A 10 6.19 -3.50 -8.17
N ASP A 11 4.87 -3.39 -8.24
CA ASP A 11 4.14 -2.87 -9.40
C ASP A 11 4.45 -1.39 -9.65
N VAL A 12 4.48 -0.55 -8.60
CA VAL A 12 4.83 0.88 -8.72
C VAL A 12 6.26 1.05 -9.23
N LEU A 13 7.22 0.31 -8.67
CA LEU A 13 8.62 0.35 -9.11
C LEU A 13 8.78 -0.10 -10.56
N ARG A 14 8.08 -1.18 -10.93
CA ARG A 14 8.08 -1.69 -12.31
C ARG A 14 7.53 -0.67 -13.28
N GLU A 15 6.43 0.01 -12.93
CA GLU A 15 5.81 1.03 -13.76
C GLU A 15 6.70 2.25 -13.93
N ALA A 16 7.32 2.73 -12.85
CA ALA A 16 8.31 3.80 -12.91
C ALA A 16 9.45 3.45 -13.87
N ARG A 17 10.00 2.23 -13.75
CA ARG A 17 11.05 1.74 -14.66
C ARG A 17 10.60 1.68 -16.12
N MET A 18 9.41 1.13 -16.37
CA MET A 18 8.84 1.00 -17.73
C MET A 18 8.58 2.36 -18.36
N THR A 19 8.06 3.31 -17.60
CA THR A 19 7.77 4.68 -18.06
C THR A 19 9.04 5.42 -18.46
N GLN A 20 10.16 5.14 -17.79
CA GLN A 20 11.48 5.64 -18.17
C GLN A 20 12.12 4.88 -19.36
N GLY A 21 11.49 3.81 -19.85
CA GLY A 21 12.05 2.96 -20.93
C GLY A 21 13.29 2.16 -20.52
N ARG A 22 13.55 2.00 -19.22
CA ARG A 22 14.78 1.37 -18.70
C ARG A 22 14.60 -0.14 -18.54
N THR A 23 15.66 -0.88 -18.83
CA THR A 23 15.72 -2.32 -18.65
C THR A 23 15.98 -2.69 -17.18
N LEU A 24 15.65 -3.93 -16.80
CA LEU A 24 15.98 -4.45 -15.47
C LEU A 24 17.49 -4.38 -15.20
N ARG A 25 18.32 -4.62 -16.23
CA ARG A 25 19.78 -4.62 -16.11
C ARG A 25 20.31 -3.23 -15.76
N GLU A 26 19.87 -2.21 -16.48
CA GLU A 26 20.29 -0.82 -16.23
C GLU A 26 19.97 -0.37 -14.81
N VAL A 27 18.76 -0.68 -14.32
CA VAL A 27 18.37 -0.31 -12.95
C VAL A 27 19.08 -1.16 -11.90
N SER A 28 19.21 -2.47 -12.13
CA SER A 28 19.89 -3.36 -11.17
C SER A 28 21.36 -3.00 -11.00
N ASP A 29 22.03 -2.61 -12.08
CA ASP A 29 23.44 -2.20 -12.06
C ASP A 29 23.60 -0.88 -11.28
N SER A 30 22.73 0.11 -11.51
CA SER A 30 22.71 1.36 -10.75
C SER A 30 22.39 1.16 -9.26
N ALA A 31 21.41 0.29 -8.94
CA ALA A 31 20.99 -0.02 -7.58
C ALA A 31 21.94 -0.98 -6.84
N ARG A 32 22.98 -1.50 -7.52
CA ARG A 32 23.92 -2.50 -6.99
C ARG A 32 23.24 -3.76 -6.44
N VAL A 33 22.17 -4.19 -7.09
CA VAL A 33 21.46 -5.44 -6.79
C VAL A 33 21.55 -6.39 -7.98
N SER A 34 21.29 -7.67 -7.78
CA SER A 34 21.24 -8.59 -8.92
C SER A 34 19.98 -8.34 -9.76
N LEU A 35 20.10 -8.48 -11.08
CA LEU A 35 18.96 -8.41 -12.01
C LEU A 35 17.81 -9.35 -11.58
N GLY A 36 18.17 -10.57 -11.16
CA GLY A 36 17.22 -11.55 -10.64
C GLY A 36 16.49 -11.03 -9.40
N TYR A 37 17.22 -10.41 -8.45
CA TYR A 37 16.61 -9.84 -7.25
C TYR A 37 15.63 -8.71 -7.58
N LEU A 38 16.02 -7.74 -8.42
CA LEU A 38 15.11 -6.67 -8.84
C LEU A 38 13.86 -7.22 -9.53
N SER A 39 14.03 -8.24 -10.37
CA SER A 39 12.90 -8.90 -11.02
C SER A 39 11.95 -9.60 -10.02
N GLU A 40 12.48 -10.23 -8.96
CA GLU A 40 11.65 -10.78 -7.87
C GLU A 40 10.89 -9.70 -7.10
N VAL A 41 11.53 -8.54 -6.84
CA VAL A 41 10.91 -7.39 -6.17
C VAL A 41 9.77 -6.82 -7.01
N GLU A 42 10.01 -6.54 -8.29
CA GLU A 42 8.98 -6.01 -9.21
C GLU A 42 7.79 -6.93 -9.43
N ARG A 43 7.94 -8.21 -9.13
CA ARG A 43 6.87 -9.22 -9.24
C ARG A 43 6.22 -9.52 -7.88
N GLY A 44 6.55 -8.75 -6.84
CA GLY A 44 6.01 -8.94 -5.49
C GLY A 44 6.42 -10.25 -4.81
N ARG A 45 7.50 -10.89 -5.27
CA ARG A 45 7.98 -12.16 -4.70
C ARG A 45 8.97 -11.97 -3.56
N LYS A 46 9.56 -10.77 -3.43
CA LYS A 46 10.47 -10.41 -2.35
C LYS A 46 10.10 -9.08 -1.70
N GLU A 47 10.33 -9.01 -0.40
CA GLU A 47 10.30 -7.78 0.39
C GLU A 47 11.70 -7.20 0.44
N PRO A 48 11.97 -6.09 -0.28
CA PRO A 48 13.24 -5.39 -0.13
C PRO A 48 13.37 -4.82 1.28
N SER A 49 14.57 -4.85 1.86
CA SER A 49 14.84 -4.05 3.06
C SER A 49 14.70 -2.57 2.73
N SER A 50 14.55 -1.72 3.75
CA SER A 50 14.44 -0.27 3.55
C SER A 50 15.65 0.31 2.82
N GLU A 51 16.85 -0.23 3.05
CA GLU A 51 18.09 0.18 2.37
C GLU A 51 18.06 -0.20 0.88
N LEU A 52 17.62 -1.42 0.56
CA LEU A 52 17.53 -1.88 -0.83
C LEU A 52 16.41 -1.18 -1.60
N LEU A 53 15.28 -0.91 -0.93
CA LEU A 53 14.19 -0.14 -1.51
C LEU A 53 14.65 1.28 -1.84
N ASN A 54 15.36 1.95 -0.93
CA ASN A 54 15.96 3.25 -1.21
C ASN A 54 16.94 3.18 -2.37
N ALA A 55 17.84 2.20 -2.42
CA ALA A 55 18.80 2.06 -3.51
C ALA A 55 18.12 1.89 -4.89
N ILE A 56 16.99 1.17 -4.94
CA ILE A 56 16.19 1.01 -6.17
C ILE A 56 15.50 2.33 -6.53
N CYS A 57 14.94 3.04 -5.55
CA CYS A 57 14.31 4.35 -5.76
C CYS A 57 15.33 5.39 -6.28
N ASP A 58 16.52 5.44 -5.68
CA ASP A 58 17.64 6.28 -6.11
C ASP A 58 18.07 5.93 -7.53
N ALA A 59 18.20 4.64 -7.85
CA ALA A 59 18.55 4.18 -9.18
C ALA A 59 17.50 4.55 -10.23
N LEU A 60 16.23 4.64 -9.84
CA LEU A 60 15.10 5.09 -10.67
C LEU A 60 14.92 6.61 -10.65
N GLU A 61 15.70 7.36 -9.86
CA GLU A 61 15.53 8.81 -9.67
C GLU A 61 14.10 9.19 -9.23
N VAL A 62 13.46 8.34 -8.42
CA VAL A 62 12.12 8.59 -7.86
C VAL A 62 12.21 8.71 -6.34
N PRO A 63 11.61 9.74 -5.71
CA PRO A 63 11.56 9.82 -4.26
C PRO A 63 10.81 8.63 -3.65
N LEU A 64 11.36 8.03 -2.57
CA LEU A 64 10.70 6.95 -1.84
C LEU A 64 9.28 7.33 -1.40
N SER A 65 9.07 8.57 -0.96
CA SER A 65 7.75 9.06 -0.55
C SER A 65 6.72 8.96 -1.68
N SER A 66 7.08 9.27 -2.92
CA SER A 66 6.19 9.15 -4.08
C SER A 66 5.80 7.70 -4.31
N VAL A 67 6.77 6.77 -4.26
CA VAL A 67 6.50 5.33 -4.39
C VAL A 67 5.53 4.83 -3.32
N LEU A 68 5.71 5.28 -2.07
CA LEU A 68 4.83 4.91 -0.96
C LEU A 68 3.42 5.51 -1.09
N ILE A 69 3.30 6.75 -1.57
CA ILE A 69 2.02 7.40 -1.84
C ILE A 69 1.27 6.63 -2.94
N ASP A 70 1.91 6.38 -4.08
CA ASP A 70 1.31 5.67 -5.21
C ASP A 70 0.88 4.25 -4.81
N ALA A 71 1.70 3.57 -4.02
CA ALA A 71 1.36 2.26 -3.49
C ALA A 71 0.15 2.33 -2.53
N GLY A 72 0.13 3.33 -1.64
CA GLY A 72 -1.01 3.58 -0.76
C GLY A 72 -2.31 3.85 -1.51
N GLU A 73 -2.26 4.65 -2.58
CA GLU A 73 -3.43 4.94 -3.42
C GLU A 73 -3.95 3.68 -4.14
N ARG A 74 -3.05 2.85 -4.68
CA ARG A 74 -3.42 1.57 -5.29
C ARG A 74 -4.02 0.61 -4.27
N MET A 75 -3.40 0.48 -3.09
CA MET A 75 -3.93 -0.33 -2.00
C MET A 75 -5.34 0.13 -1.61
N ALA A 76 -5.55 1.43 -1.40
CA ALA A 76 -6.85 1.98 -1.08
C ALA A 76 -7.90 1.71 -2.18
N GLY A 77 -7.48 1.74 -3.45
CA GLY A 77 -8.32 1.36 -4.58
C GLY A 77 -8.73 -0.12 -4.54
N LEU A 78 -7.78 -1.03 -4.33
CA LEU A 78 -8.01 -2.47 -4.23
C LEU A 78 -8.86 -2.84 -3.02
N GLU A 79 -8.65 -2.16 -1.89
CA GLU A 79 -9.47 -2.27 -0.70
C GLU A 79 -10.90 -1.81 -0.97
N ARG A 80 -11.11 -0.67 -1.64
CA ARG A 80 -12.47 -0.22 -2.02
C ARG A 80 -13.18 -1.22 -2.93
N VAL A 81 -12.50 -1.83 -3.88
CA VAL A 81 -13.09 -2.87 -4.74
C VAL A 81 -13.44 -4.11 -3.93
N THR A 82 -12.51 -4.55 -3.08
CA THR A 82 -12.71 -5.72 -2.21
C THR A 82 -13.85 -5.50 -1.22
N HIS A 83 -13.92 -4.33 -0.58
CA HIS A 83 -14.95 -3.95 0.39
C HIS A 83 -16.29 -3.60 -0.28
N GLY A 84 -16.26 -3.01 -1.48
CA GLY A 84 -17.44 -2.71 -2.29
C GLY A 84 -18.16 -3.96 -2.78
N ALA A 85 -17.41 -5.01 -3.14
CA ALA A 85 -17.97 -6.33 -3.45
C ALA A 85 -18.66 -7.00 -2.25
N VAL A 86 -18.32 -6.62 -1.01
CA VAL A 86 -19.01 -7.08 0.21
C VAL A 86 -20.18 -6.15 0.59
N ALA A 87 -20.12 -4.87 0.23
CA ALA A 87 -21.16 -3.87 0.49
C ALA A 87 -22.43 -4.08 -0.37
N ASP A 88 -22.32 -4.67 -1.57
CA ASP A 88 -23.48 -5.10 -2.35
C ASP A 88 -24.29 -6.23 -1.67
N GLY A 89 -23.73 -6.88 -0.63
CA GLY A 89 -24.41 -7.90 0.18
C GLY A 89 -24.78 -7.46 1.60
N VAL A 90 -24.14 -6.43 2.15
CA VAL A 90 -24.39 -5.95 3.53
C VAL A 90 -24.42 -4.43 3.53
N ARG A 91 -25.63 -3.86 3.56
CA ARG A 91 -25.84 -2.43 3.85
C ARG A 91 -25.17 -2.11 5.18
N ALA A 92 -24.28 -1.12 5.20
CA ALA A 92 -23.68 -0.62 6.43
C ALA A 92 -24.78 -0.37 7.49
N PRO A 93 -24.56 -0.68 8.78
CA PRO A 93 -25.56 -0.41 9.81
C PRO A 93 -25.80 1.10 9.87
N SER A 94 -26.85 1.55 9.16
CA SER A 94 -27.32 2.91 9.22
C SER A 94 -28.11 3.05 10.52
N ILE A 95 -27.62 3.86 11.44
CA ILE A 95 -28.42 4.29 12.58
C ILE A 95 -29.55 5.14 12.00
N ASP A 96 -30.79 4.71 12.26
CA ASP A 96 -31.97 5.48 11.88
C ASP A 96 -31.88 6.87 12.54
N ALA A 97 -32.13 7.92 11.77
CA ALA A 97 -32.07 9.30 12.24
C ALA A 97 -33.02 9.56 13.44
N ASP A 98 -34.06 8.73 13.60
CA ASP A 98 -35.00 8.79 14.71
C ASP A 98 -34.53 8.03 15.97
N THR A 99 -33.38 7.35 15.89
CA THR A 99 -32.78 6.65 17.03
C THR A 99 -32.23 7.66 18.04
N LYS A 100 -32.99 7.93 19.11
CA LYS A 100 -32.50 8.73 20.24
C LYS A 100 -31.54 7.94 21.12
N VAL A 101 -30.27 8.34 21.13
CA VAL A 101 -29.26 7.85 22.08
C VAL A 101 -29.47 8.53 23.44
N VAL A 102 -29.88 7.76 24.45
CA VAL A 102 -30.00 8.24 25.84
C VAL A 102 -28.69 7.95 26.57
N ILE A 103 -27.92 8.99 26.90
CA ILE A 103 -26.71 8.88 27.72
C ILE A 103 -27.12 9.10 29.18
N PRO A 104 -27.08 8.07 30.05
CA PRO A 104 -27.36 8.25 31.46
C PRO A 104 -26.27 9.12 32.12
N PRO A 105 -26.60 9.86 33.19
CA PRO A 105 -25.61 10.64 33.92
C PRO A 105 -24.51 9.71 34.46
N VAL A 106 -23.25 10.12 34.32
CA VAL A 106 -22.12 9.39 34.89
C VAL A 106 -22.26 9.39 36.41
N ALA A 107 -22.37 8.20 37.01
CA ALA A 107 -22.29 8.06 38.45
C ALA A 107 -20.88 8.47 38.88
N SER A 108 -20.75 9.58 39.61
CA SER A 108 -19.48 9.95 40.23
C SER A 108 -19.03 8.83 41.16
N LEU A 109 -18.02 8.07 40.76
CA LEU A 109 -17.30 7.21 41.68
C LEU A 109 -16.59 8.12 42.68
N ALA A 110 -17.13 8.20 43.89
CA ALA A 110 -16.40 8.74 45.03
C ALA A 110 -15.25 7.78 45.32
N ILE A 111 -14.03 8.21 45.02
CA ILE A 111 -12.80 7.52 45.43
C ILE A 111 -12.59 7.87 46.91
N ALA A 112 -12.66 6.86 47.78
CA ALA A 112 -12.33 6.95 49.19
C ALA A 112 -10.83 6.77 49.42
#